data_AF-A0A2N2G1H6-F1
#
_entry.id   AF-A0A2N2G1H6-F1
#
_cell.length_a   1.000
_cell.length_b   1.000
_cell.length_c   1.000
_cell.angle_alpha   90.00
_cell.angle_beta   90.00
_cell.angle_gamma   90.00
#
_symmetry.space_group_name_H-M   'P 1'
#
loop_
_entity.id
_entity.type
_entity.pdbx_description
1 polymer ?
#
loop_
_entity_poly.entity_id
_entity_poly.type
_entity_poly.pdbx_seq_one_letter_code
_entity_poly.pdbx_strand_id
1 'polypeptide(L)'
;MRARKRKKSDEIPKYINKIYGKSRELRFVKGYPIIPIGYVQHKQVSNFSQLSPFVPKDREEIHDNQKVADGRIIRYMIENPIVGQSSEYNDNRISLFMGQIGKCYVTKVELEVENMECHHIKPKSKGGNDKYNNLVLVTKVVHKLIHATKRDTIAKYLAEITSSKESIDKLNKLRLSVGNTEICV
;
A
#
# COMPACT_ATOMS: atom_id res chain seq x y z
N MET A 1 -13.28 -60.64 9.88
CA MET A 1 -14.17 -59.69 10.60
C MET A 1 -14.85 -58.76 9.61
N ARG A 2 -16.14 -58.47 9.75
CA ARG A 2 -16.89 -57.61 8.80
C ARG A 2 -17.08 -56.21 9.36
N ALA A 3 -16.81 -55.21 8.51
CA ALA A 3 -17.10 -53.81 8.80
C ALA A 3 -18.59 -53.52 8.62
N ARG A 4 -19.19 -52.77 9.54
CA ARG A 4 -20.61 -52.38 9.49
C ARG A 4 -20.78 -50.86 9.35
N LYS A 5 -21.95 -50.43 8.86
CA LYS A 5 -22.32 -49.01 8.83
C LYS A 5 -22.50 -48.45 10.24
N ARG A 6 -22.30 -47.14 10.37
CA ARG A 6 -22.58 -46.35 11.59
C ARG A 6 -24.07 -46.44 11.97
N LYS A 7 -24.34 -46.64 13.26
CA LYS A 7 -25.66 -46.51 13.90
C LYS A 7 -25.70 -45.20 14.71
N LYS A 8 -26.90 -44.71 15.03
CA LYS A 8 -27.09 -43.50 15.87
C LYS A 8 -26.52 -43.66 17.29
N SER A 9 -26.51 -44.88 17.80
CA SER A 9 -26.00 -45.24 19.13
C SER A 9 -24.47 -45.38 19.20
N ASP A 10 -23.76 -45.29 18.07
CA ASP A 10 -22.31 -45.46 18.08
C ASP A 10 -21.63 -44.17 18.53
N GLU A 11 -20.82 -44.27 19.59
CA GLU A 11 -19.98 -43.17 20.03
C GLU A 11 -18.78 -43.01 19.09
N ILE A 12 -18.56 -41.77 18.65
CA ILE A 12 -17.42 -41.41 17.80
C ILE A 12 -16.59 -40.38 18.54
N PRO A 13 -15.27 -40.57 18.65
CA PRO A 13 -14.38 -39.55 19.19
C PRO A 13 -14.57 -38.20 18.51
N LYS A 14 -14.55 -37.11 19.29
CA LYS A 14 -14.83 -35.74 18.81
C LYS A 14 -14.01 -35.36 17.58
N TYR A 15 -12.73 -35.74 17.52
CA TYR A 15 -11.84 -35.45 16.40
C TYR A 15 -12.26 -36.18 15.11
N ILE A 16 -12.66 -37.45 15.20
CA ILE A 16 -13.16 -38.23 14.05
C ILE A 16 -14.48 -37.64 13.57
N ASN A 17 -15.38 -37.27 14.48
CA ASN A 17 -16.65 -36.68 14.09
C ASN A 17 -16.47 -35.31 13.42
N LYS A 18 -15.53 -34.50 13.90
CA LYS A 18 -15.20 -33.19 13.33
C LYS A 18 -14.70 -33.31 11.88
N ILE A 19 -13.83 -34.27 11.61
CA ILE A 19 -13.15 -34.40 10.30
C ILE A 19 -13.94 -35.31 9.35
N TYR A 20 -14.42 -36.47 9.81
CA TYR A 20 -14.99 -37.54 8.97
C TYR A 20 -16.48 -37.81 9.26
N GLY A 21 -17.10 -37.11 10.21
CA GLY A 21 -18.45 -37.42 10.69
C GLY A 21 -19.57 -37.33 9.64
N LYS A 22 -19.33 -36.56 8.57
CA LYS A 22 -20.25 -36.42 7.42
C LYS A 22 -20.01 -37.49 6.33
N SER A 23 -18.97 -38.32 6.45
CA SER A 23 -18.68 -39.36 5.46
C SER A 23 -19.73 -40.47 5.48
N ARG A 24 -20.29 -40.78 4.31
CA ARG A 24 -21.16 -41.95 4.10
C ARG A 24 -20.41 -43.28 4.17
N GLU A 25 -19.08 -43.22 4.13
CA GLU A 25 -18.18 -44.38 4.14
C GLU A 25 -17.63 -44.71 5.52
N LEU A 26 -17.96 -43.93 6.56
CA LEU A 26 -17.56 -44.26 7.93
C LEU A 26 -18.12 -45.64 8.32
N ARG A 27 -17.24 -46.53 8.79
CA ARG A 27 -17.57 -47.92 9.19
C ARG A 27 -17.07 -48.23 10.60
N PHE A 28 -17.59 -49.30 11.18
CA PHE A 28 -17.20 -49.79 12.50
C PHE A 28 -16.78 -51.26 12.45
N VAL A 29 -15.75 -51.59 13.22
CA VAL A 29 -15.28 -52.96 13.46
C VAL A 29 -15.04 -53.11 14.97
N LYS A 30 -15.65 -54.13 15.60
CA LYS A 30 -15.53 -54.36 17.07
C LYS A 30 -15.89 -53.13 17.93
N GLY A 31 -16.79 -52.27 17.45
CA GLY A 31 -17.17 -51.04 18.14
C GLY A 31 -16.23 -49.85 17.91
N TYR A 32 -15.12 -50.03 17.18
CA TYR A 32 -14.20 -48.95 16.84
C TYR A 32 -14.50 -48.37 15.45
N PRO A 33 -14.49 -47.03 15.28
CA PRO A 33 -14.66 -46.40 13.99
C PRO A 33 -13.41 -46.56 13.12
N ILE A 34 -13.60 -46.91 11.85
CA ILE A 34 -12.56 -46.96 10.81
C ILE A 34 -12.67 -45.69 9.97
N ILE A 35 -11.55 -44.98 9.85
CA ILE A 35 -11.47 -43.74 9.09
C ILE A 35 -11.63 -44.04 7.58
N PRO A 36 -12.57 -43.36 6.90
CA PRO A 36 -12.78 -43.56 5.47
C PRO A 36 -11.70 -42.82 4.66
N ILE A 37 -10.78 -43.57 4.07
CA ILE A 37 -9.67 -43.02 3.26
C ILE A 37 -10.20 -42.18 2.09
N GLY A 38 -11.28 -42.62 1.43
CA GLY A 38 -11.91 -41.90 0.32
C GLY A 38 -12.53 -40.54 0.71
N TYR A 39 -12.68 -40.26 2.00
CA TYR A 39 -13.17 -38.96 2.48
C TYR A 39 -12.05 -37.93 2.63
N VAL A 40 -10.78 -38.35 2.57
CA VAL A 40 -9.64 -37.43 2.58
C VAL A 40 -9.58 -36.74 1.23
N GLN A 41 -9.94 -35.45 1.21
CA GLN A 41 -9.87 -34.62 0.01
C GLN A 41 -8.57 -33.81 0.01
N HIS A 42 -7.83 -33.87 -1.08
CA HIS A 42 -6.72 -32.96 -1.34
C HIS A 42 -7.25 -31.75 -2.11
N LYS A 43 -6.81 -30.55 -1.74
CA LYS A 43 -7.02 -29.37 -2.59
C LYS A 43 -6.05 -29.48 -3.76
N GLN A 44 -6.56 -29.50 -4.99
CA GLN A 44 -5.70 -29.36 -6.17
C GLN A 44 -5.06 -27.98 -6.11
N VAL A 45 -3.75 -27.93 -5.92
CA VAL A 45 -2.98 -26.70 -6.01
C VAL A 45 -2.62 -26.55 -7.48
N SER A 46 -3.23 -25.58 -8.17
CA SER A 46 -2.80 -25.22 -9.51
C SER A 46 -1.38 -24.65 -9.45
N ASN A 47 -0.55 -24.97 -10.45
CA ASN A 47 0.75 -24.32 -10.59
C ASN A 47 0.57 -22.80 -10.66
N PHE A 48 1.55 -22.05 -10.16
CA PHE A 48 1.67 -20.62 -10.44
C PHE A 48 1.69 -20.39 -11.96
N SER A 49 1.25 -19.21 -12.40
CA SER A 49 1.33 -18.84 -13.81
C SER A 49 2.77 -19.07 -14.30
N GLN A 50 2.93 -19.67 -15.49
CA GLN A 50 4.25 -19.91 -16.08
C GLN A 50 4.89 -18.63 -16.64
N LEU A 51 4.39 -17.45 -16.23
CA LEU A 51 4.88 -16.16 -16.67
C LEU A 51 6.28 -15.94 -16.10
N SER A 52 7.22 -15.58 -16.97
CA SER A 52 8.61 -15.32 -16.58
C SER A 52 8.97 -13.85 -16.79
N PRO A 53 9.56 -13.15 -15.80
CA PRO A 53 10.05 -11.78 -16.00
C PRO A 53 11.19 -11.69 -17.02
N PHE A 54 11.76 -12.83 -17.43
CA PHE A 54 12.81 -12.91 -18.44
C PHE A 54 12.27 -13.00 -19.88
N VAL A 55 10.98 -13.33 -20.06
CA VAL A 55 10.32 -13.36 -21.37
C VAL A 55 9.66 -11.98 -21.62
N PRO A 56 9.95 -11.27 -22.74
CA PRO A 56 9.44 -9.91 -22.96
C PRO A 56 7.91 -9.79 -22.89
N LYS A 57 7.17 -10.71 -23.51
CA LYS A 57 5.70 -10.72 -23.50
C LYS A 57 5.14 -10.90 -22.09
N ASP A 58 5.68 -11.85 -21.35
CA ASP A 58 5.26 -12.12 -19.97
C ASP A 58 5.65 -10.96 -19.05
N ARG A 59 6.78 -10.30 -19.30
CA ARG A 59 7.19 -9.09 -18.58
C ARG A 59 6.17 -7.97 -18.80
N GLU A 60 5.70 -7.74 -20.02
CA GLU A 60 4.64 -6.76 -20.25
C GLU A 60 3.40 -7.10 -19.44
N GLU A 61 2.96 -8.36 -19.38
CA GLU A 61 1.80 -8.78 -18.58
C GLU A 61 2.04 -8.64 -17.06
N ILE A 62 3.22 -9.02 -16.57
CA ILE A 62 3.62 -8.89 -15.16
C ILE A 62 3.66 -7.41 -14.75
N HIS A 63 4.13 -6.54 -15.64
CA HIS A 63 4.36 -5.11 -15.38
C HIS A 63 3.24 -4.20 -15.90
N ASP A 64 2.17 -4.73 -16.52
CA ASP A 64 1.02 -3.94 -17.02
C ASP A 64 0.31 -3.19 -15.88
N ASN A 65 0.34 -3.76 -14.67
CA ASN A 65 -0.19 -3.14 -13.46
C ASN A 65 0.75 -2.13 -12.80
N GLN A 66 2.01 -2.01 -13.24
CA GLN A 66 2.97 -1.04 -12.71
C GLN A 66 2.89 0.32 -13.43
N LYS A 67 1.67 0.85 -13.60
CA LYS A 67 1.41 2.24 -14.02
C LYS A 67 1.71 3.26 -12.90
N VAL A 68 2.78 3.03 -12.14
CA VAL A 68 2.92 3.61 -10.79
C VAL A 68 3.60 4.98 -10.78
N ALA A 69 4.34 5.38 -11.81
CA ALA A 69 4.70 6.79 -12.09
C ALA A 69 5.58 6.84 -13.35
N ASP A 70 5.91 8.03 -13.86
CA ASP A 70 6.83 8.19 -14.98
C ASP A 70 8.25 7.71 -14.62
N GLY A 71 8.71 6.63 -15.25
CA GLY A 71 10.03 6.04 -15.04
C GLY A 71 11.18 6.99 -15.35
N ARG A 72 10.98 8.00 -16.21
CA ARG A 72 11.99 9.03 -16.51
C ARG A 72 12.25 9.91 -15.29
N ILE A 73 11.20 10.25 -14.53
CA ILE A 73 11.32 11.04 -13.31
C ILE A 73 11.98 10.21 -12.22
N ILE A 74 11.61 8.93 -12.08
CA ILE A 74 12.27 8.01 -11.13
C ILE A 74 13.77 7.95 -11.41
N ARG A 75 14.14 7.73 -12.67
CA ARG A 75 15.55 7.70 -13.10
C ARG A 75 16.26 9.01 -12.78
N TYR A 76 15.64 10.15 -13.08
CA TYR A 76 16.19 11.46 -12.73
C TYR A 76 16.43 11.60 -11.23
N MET A 77 15.49 11.18 -10.37
CA MET A 77 15.62 11.25 -8.92
C MET A 77 16.76 10.37 -8.38
N ILE A 78 17.00 9.21 -9.00
CA ILE A 78 18.13 8.31 -8.67
C ILE A 78 19.46 8.94 -9.07
N GLU A 79 19.54 9.50 -10.29
CA GLU A 79 20.76 10.11 -10.83
C GLU A 79 21.08 11.47 -10.17
N ASN A 80 20.09 12.13 -9.55
CA ASN A 80 20.22 13.46 -8.97
C ASN A 80 19.74 13.48 -7.50
N PRO A 81 20.48 12.85 -6.57
CA PRO A 81 20.19 12.95 -5.14
C PRO A 81 20.34 14.41 -4.67
N ILE A 82 19.51 14.85 -3.73
CA ILE A 82 19.64 16.17 -3.13
C ILE A 82 20.89 16.16 -2.24
N VAL A 83 21.88 16.94 -2.66
CA VAL A 83 23.14 17.13 -1.95
C VAL A 83 22.88 17.75 -0.57
N GLY A 84 23.55 17.23 0.45
CA GLY A 84 23.41 17.70 1.85
C GLY A 84 22.22 17.10 2.60
N GLN A 85 21.39 16.27 1.97
CA GLN A 85 20.39 15.44 2.65
C GLN A 85 20.93 14.03 2.90
N SER A 86 20.29 13.30 3.82
CA SER A 86 20.68 11.93 4.16
C SER A 86 20.37 10.95 3.02
N SER A 87 21.03 9.79 3.02
CA SER A 87 20.68 8.68 2.13
C SER A 87 19.23 8.24 2.34
N GLU A 88 18.78 8.17 3.60
CA GLU A 88 17.39 7.84 3.95
C GLU A 88 16.39 8.82 3.30
N TYR A 89 16.68 10.12 3.33
CA TYR A 89 15.83 11.12 2.70
C TYR A 89 15.72 10.93 1.17
N ASN A 90 16.85 10.69 0.50
CA ASN A 90 16.88 10.51 -0.95
C ASN A 90 16.18 9.22 -1.39
N ASP A 91 16.37 8.11 -0.66
CA ASP A 91 15.66 6.85 -0.91
C ASP A 91 14.15 6.98 -0.66
N ASN A 92 13.77 7.64 0.44
CA ASN A 92 12.37 7.86 0.76
C ASN A 92 11.68 8.79 -0.23
N ARG A 93 12.38 9.78 -0.81
CA ARG A 93 11.83 10.60 -1.90
C ARG A 93 11.39 9.77 -3.10
N ILE A 94 12.21 8.82 -3.54
CA ILE A 94 11.86 7.93 -4.66
C ILE A 94 10.66 7.06 -4.28
N SER A 95 10.71 6.49 -3.07
CA SER A 95 9.62 5.67 -2.53
C SER A 95 8.30 6.44 -2.44
N LEU A 96 8.33 7.73 -2.07
CA LEU A 96 7.16 8.61 -2.02
C LEU A 96 6.63 8.93 -3.42
N PHE A 97 7.50 9.14 -4.40
CA PHE A 97 7.07 9.39 -5.77
C PHE A 97 6.24 8.22 -6.30
N MET A 98 6.72 6.99 -6.05
CA MET A 98 5.97 5.77 -6.37
C MET A 98 4.69 5.66 -5.51
N GLY A 99 4.79 5.83 -4.19
CA GLY A 99 3.66 5.71 -3.27
C GLY A 99 2.55 6.76 -3.47
N GLN A 100 2.90 7.92 -4.02
CA GLN A 100 1.96 8.99 -4.38
C GLN A 100 1.51 8.91 -5.85
N ILE A 101 1.89 7.88 -6.58
CA ILE A 101 1.54 7.66 -7.98
C ILE A 101 1.97 8.85 -8.87
N GLY A 102 3.17 9.37 -8.62
CA GLY A 102 3.71 10.54 -9.32
C GLY A 102 2.91 11.83 -9.15
N LYS A 103 2.04 11.93 -8.13
CA LYS A 103 1.13 13.07 -7.94
C LYS A 103 1.41 13.83 -6.65
N CYS A 104 1.09 15.12 -6.66
CA CYS A 104 1.16 16.00 -5.50
C CYS A 104 0.27 15.46 -4.37
N TYR A 105 0.81 15.38 -3.16
CA TYR A 105 0.08 14.86 -2.00
C TYR A 105 -1.25 15.58 -1.77
N VAL A 106 -1.23 16.91 -1.94
CA VAL A 106 -2.36 17.83 -1.71
C VAL A 106 -3.30 17.87 -2.93
N THR A 107 -2.82 18.36 -4.08
CA THR A 107 -3.68 18.70 -5.23
C THR A 107 -3.92 17.55 -6.20
N LYS A 108 -3.21 16.43 -6.06
CA LYS A 108 -3.25 15.27 -6.98
C LYS A 108 -2.87 15.56 -8.45
N VAL A 109 -2.37 16.76 -8.73
CA VAL A 109 -1.74 17.11 -10.00
C VAL A 109 -0.43 16.32 -10.15
N GLU A 110 -0.08 15.94 -11.37
CA GLU A 110 1.17 15.24 -11.67
C GLU A 110 2.38 16.09 -11.25
N LEU A 111 3.40 15.41 -10.72
CA LEU A 111 4.65 16.01 -10.30
C LEU A 111 5.65 15.92 -11.44
N GLU A 112 6.28 17.04 -11.75
CA GLU A 112 7.38 17.14 -12.70
C GLU A 112 8.68 17.42 -11.96
N VAL A 113 9.81 17.05 -12.55
CA VAL A 113 11.15 17.33 -11.99
C VAL A 113 11.31 18.79 -11.55
N GLU A 114 10.86 19.72 -12.39
CA GLU A 114 10.97 21.16 -12.14
C GLU A 114 9.91 21.70 -11.17
N ASN A 115 8.88 20.93 -10.83
CA ASN A 115 7.77 21.36 -9.97
C ASN A 115 7.45 20.31 -8.90
N MET A 116 8.49 19.77 -8.29
CA MET A 116 8.40 18.77 -7.22
C MET A 116 9.35 19.11 -6.09
N GLU A 117 8.81 19.21 -4.88
CA GLU A 117 9.59 19.42 -3.66
C GLU A 117 9.16 18.40 -2.60
N CYS A 118 10.13 17.91 -1.83
CA CYS A 118 9.88 17.01 -0.72
C CYS A 118 9.83 17.79 0.58
N HIS A 119 8.68 17.70 1.25
CA HIS A 119 8.37 18.44 2.44
C HIS A 119 8.39 17.52 3.67
N HIS A 120 9.09 17.95 4.73
CA HIS A 120 8.99 17.35 6.05
C HIS A 120 7.71 17.81 6.76
N ILE A 121 6.75 16.91 6.97
CA ILE A 121 5.49 17.17 7.68
C ILE A 121 5.79 17.81 9.04
N LYS A 122 6.64 17.16 9.84
CA LYS A 122 7.26 17.76 11.02
C LYS A 122 8.64 18.28 10.60
N PRO A 123 8.89 19.60 10.65
CA PRO A 123 10.19 20.15 10.27
C PRO A 123 11.36 19.63 11.12
N LYS A 124 12.55 19.54 10.53
CA LYS A 124 13.79 19.15 11.26
C LYS A 124 14.06 20.04 12.47
N SER A 125 13.82 21.36 12.35
CA SER A 125 13.95 22.31 13.46
C SER A 125 13.03 22.03 14.65
N LYS A 126 11.96 21.26 14.45
CA LYS A 126 11.03 20.81 15.50
C LYS A 126 11.23 19.33 15.87
N GLY A 127 12.39 18.75 15.54
CA GLY A 127 12.68 17.33 15.80
C GLY A 127 11.97 16.38 14.83
N GLY A 128 11.74 16.80 13.60
CA GLY A 128 11.40 15.91 12.48
C GLY A 128 12.59 15.09 12.01
N ASN A 129 12.33 13.95 11.39
CA ASN A 129 13.35 13.04 10.85
C ASN A 129 13.12 12.75 9.36
N ASP A 130 14.03 12.00 8.74
CA ASP A 130 13.98 11.68 7.30
C ASP A 130 13.18 10.39 7.01
N LYS A 131 12.42 9.87 7.98
CA LYS A 131 11.60 8.67 7.79
C LYS A 131 10.47 8.93 6.80
N TYR A 132 10.14 7.89 6.04
CA TYR A 132 9.08 7.90 5.03
C TYR A 132 7.78 8.55 5.51
N ASN A 133 7.32 8.22 6.72
CA ASN A 133 6.05 8.74 7.26
C ASN A 133 6.07 10.21 7.68
N ASN A 134 7.24 10.86 7.68
CA ASN A 134 7.39 12.29 7.96
C ASN A 134 7.58 13.12 6.69
N LEU A 135 7.51 12.51 5.51
CA LEU A 135 7.83 13.14 4.24
C LEU A 135 6.65 13.05 3.27
N VAL A 136 6.46 14.09 2.46
CA VAL A 136 5.49 14.10 1.35
C VAL A 136 6.07 14.85 0.15
N LEU A 137 5.69 14.45 -1.07
CA LEU A 137 6.01 15.21 -2.27
C LEU A 137 4.86 16.13 -2.65
N VAL A 138 5.17 17.39 -2.91
CA VAL A 138 4.22 18.44 -3.25
C VAL A 138 4.76 19.30 -4.39
N THR A 139 3.89 20.09 -5.04
CA THR A 139 4.34 21.10 -6.00
C THR A 139 5.01 22.27 -5.29
N LYS A 140 5.83 23.04 -6.01
CA LYS A 140 6.48 24.25 -5.46
C LYS A 140 5.47 25.26 -4.89
N VAL A 141 4.33 25.42 -5.57
CA VAL A 141 3.24 26.30 -5.12
C VAL A 141 2.64 25.82 -3.80
N VAL A 142 2.36 24.52 -3.68
CA VAL A 142 1.84 23.93 -2.43
C VAL A 142 2.86 24.05 -1.31
N HIS A 143 4.15 23.80 -1.58
CA HIS A 143 5.19 23.93 -0.56
C HIS A 143 5.29 25.37 -0.02
N LYS A 144 5.21 26.37 -0.90
CA LYS A 144 5.10 27.78 -0.51
C LYS A 144 3.85 28.04 0.33
N LEU A 145 2.70 27.51 -0.07
CA LEU A 145 1.46 27.63 0.71
C LEU A 145 1.57 27.00 2.10
N ILE A 146 2.31 25.92 2.30
CA ILE A 146 2.49 25.33 3.64
C ILE A 146 3.20 26.31 4.58
N HIS A 147 4.21 27.03 4.07
CA HIS A 147 5.04 27.92 4.88
C HIS A 147 4.58 29.39 4.89
N ALA A 148 3.68 29.80 4.00
CA ALA A 148 3.22 31.17 3.89
C ALA A 148 2.48 31.65 5.15
N THR A 149 2.89 32.81 5.67
CA THR A 149 2.27 33.48 6.84
C THR A 149 1.51 34.75 6.47
N LYS A 150 1.86 35.41 5.36
CA LYS A 150 1.22 36.64 4.89
C LYS A 150 -0.06 36.32 4.10
N ARG A 151 -1.17 36.99 4.41
CA ARG A 151 -2.46 36.77 3.73
C ARG A 151 -2.39 36.98 2.22
N ASP A 152 -1.73 38.04 1.76
CA ASP A 152 -1.64 38.34 0.32
C ASP A 152 -0.90 37.22 -0.45
N THR A 153 0.15 36.66 0.15
CA THR A 153 0.89 35.53 -0.42
C THR A 153 0.05 34.26 -0.45
N ILE A 154 -0.73 34.01 0.62
CA ILE A 154 -1.65 32.89 0.67
C ILE A 154 -2.72 33.04 -0.42
N ALA A 155 -3.40 34.18 -0.49
CA ALA A 155 -4.45 34.43 -1.47
C ALA A 155 -3.94 34.27 -2.91
N LYS A 156 -2.75 34.81 -3.22
CA LYS A 156 -2.11 34.66 -4.53
C LYS A 156 -1.92 33.20 -4.91
N TYR A 157 -1.24 32.41 -4.08
CA TYR A 157 -0.93 31.03 -4.41
C TYR A 157 -2.13 30.09 -4.30
N LEU A 158 -3.12 30.44 -3.48
CA LEU A 158 -4.36 29.67 -3.38
C LEU A 158 -5.17 29.76 -4.68
N ALA A 159 -5.15 30.92 -5.35
CA ALA A 159 -5.78 31.12 -6.65
C ALA A 159 -5.09 30.31 -7.78
N GLU A 160 -3.82 29.94 -7.60
CA GLU A 160 -3.06 29.15 -8.58
C GLU A 160 -3.35 27.64 -8.48
N ILE A 161 -4.01 27.17 -7.41
CA ILE A 161 -4.33 25.75 -7.24
C ILE A 161 -5.84 25.49 -7.36
N THR A 162 -6.22 24.40 -8.01
CA THR A 162 -7.61 23.92 -7.97
C THR A 162 -7.91 23.38 -6.56
N SER A 163 -8.47 24.23 -5.71
CA SER A 163 -8.76 23.89 -4.32
C SER A 163 -10.08 23.10 -4.21
N SER A 164 -9.99 21.80 -3.98
CA SER A 164 -11.11 21.02 -3.42
C SER A 164 -11.09 21.09 -1.89
N LYS A 165 -12.23 20.85 -1.24
CA LYS A 165 -12.30 20.75 0.23
C LYS A 165 -11.25 19.79 0.79
N GLU A 166 -11.10 18.63 0.16
CA GLU A 166 -10.10 17.63 0.54
C GLU A 166 -8.66 18.15 0.41
N SER A 167 -8.36 18.92 -0.65
CA SER A 167 -7.05 19.52 -0.86
C SER A 167 -6.75 20.58 0.22
N ILE A 168 -7.74 21.40 0.56
CA ILE A 168 -7.61 22.40 1.64
C ILE A 168 -7.40 21.73 3.00
N ASP A 169 -8.15 20.67 3.31
CA ASP A 169 -7.98 19.92 4.55
C ASP A 169 -6.58 19.31 4.67
N LYS A 170 -6.05 18.75 3.58
CA LYS A 170 -4.67 18.23 3.54
C LYS A 170 -3.63 19.34 3.70
N LEU A 171 -3.82 20.46 3.00
CA LEU A 171 -2.93 21.62 3.11
C LEU A 171 -2.91 22.16 4.55
N ASN A 172 -4.08 22.31 5.18
CA ASN A 172 -4.20 22.80 6.56
C ASN A 172 -3.53 21.87 7.57
N LYS A 173 -3.64 20.55 7.40
CA LYS A 173 -2.89 19.58 8.23
C LYS A 173 -1.38 19.79 8.16
N LEU A 174 -0.84 20.04 6.96
CA LEU A 174 0.58 20.34 6.79
C LEU A 174 0.95 21.69 7.40
N ARG A 175 0.12 22.73 7.19
CA ARG A 175 0.30 24.06 7.78
C ARG A 175 0.35 24.00 9.32
N LEU A 176 -0.58 23.30 9.95
CA LEU A 176 -0.60 23.11 11.40
C LEU A 176 0.66 22.38 11.89
N SER A 177 1.14 21.37 11.15
CA SER A 177 2.33 20.59 11.52
C SER A 177 3.61 21.43 11.52
N VAL A 178 3.69 22.44 10.65
CA VAL A 178 4.78 23.44 10.66
C VAL A 178 4.55 24.59 11.64
N GLY A 179 3.38 24.66 12.28
CA GLY A 179 3.00 25.69 13.27
C GLY A 179 2.36 26.94 12.66
N ASN A 180 1.85 26.87 11.43
CA ASN A 180 1.06 27.92 10.80
C ASN A 180 -0.44 27.74 11.10
N THR A 181 -1.24 28.78 10.86
CA THR A 181 -2.70 28.74 11.01
C THR A 181 -3.38 28.14 9.78
N GLU A 182 -4.58 27.61 9.97
CA GLU A 182 -5.42 27.13 8.89
C GLU A 182 -5.83 28.27 7.93
N ILE A 183 -6.05 27.90 6.68
CA ILE A 183 -6.69 28.75 5.67
C ILE A 183 -8.19 28.46 5.74
N CYS A 184 -8.97 29.48 6.07
CA CYS A 184 -10.43 29.44 5.95
C CYS A 184 -10.79 29.87 4.53
N VAL A 185 -11.50 29.00 3.79
CA VAL A 185 -12.01 29.25 2.44
C VAL A 185 -13.53 29.35 2.50
#